data_AF-A0AA38I1J6-F1
#
_entry.id   AF-A0AA38I1J6-F1
#
_cell.length_a   1.000
_cell.length_b   1.000
_cell.length_c   1.000
_cell.angle_alpha   90.00
_cell.angle_beta   90.00
_cell.angle_gamma   90.00
#
_symmetry.space_group_name_H-M   'P 1'
#
loop_
_entity.id
_entity.type
_entity.pdbx_description
1 polymer ?
#
loop_
_entity_poly.entity_id
_entity_poly.type
_entity_poly.pdbx_seq_one_letter_code
_entity_poly.pdbx_strand_id
1 'polypeptide(L)'
;MSNYVLSQAAKARECLVPVKSKAAYSKVYEDFQEWRRENSVNGVDENILLAFFEDLSHKYSPNTLWPKLSMLRKVRVTVLAILAVVATALASVTWEGDCHCWDEFYKFSKNGVYFCKGIKHNRVFMCNDVKPPICKCEVDGHIISLDLGETNCLSVVQGLAGVWCHNKKDFEKYFSTHPEHDITGTY
;
A
#
# COMPACT_ATOMS: atom_id res chain seq x y z
N MET A 1 -37.18 7.05 -21.04
CA MET A 1 -36.79 6.49 -19.73
C MET A 1 -36.40 7.65 -18.83
N SER A 2 -36.97 7.79 -17.63
CA SER A 2 -36.76 9.02 -16.81
C SER A 2 -35.33 9.10 -16.26
N ASN A 3 -34.78 10.32 -16.16
CA ASN A 3 -33.47 10.58 -15.56
C ASN A 3 -33.36 10.03 -14.12
N TYR A 4 -34.49 9.95 -13.42
CA TYR A 4 -34.61 9.31 -12.12
C TYR A 4 -34.27 7.80 -12.17
N VAL A 5 -34.82 7.04 -13.11
CA VAL A 5 -34.53 5.60 -13.25
C VAL A 5 -33.05 5.37 -13.59
N LEU A 6 -32.47 6.21 -14.45
CA LEU A 6 -31.05 6.11 -14.82
C LEU A 6 -30.13 6.39 -13.63
N SER A 7 -30.41 7.41 -12.82
CA SER A 7 -29.63 7.71 -11.61
C SER A 7 -29.75 6.62 -10.53
N GLN A 8 -30.93 6.03 -10.36
CA GLN A 8 -31.12 4.90 -9.45
C GLN A 8 -30.37 3.65 -9.92
N ALA A 9 -30.35 3.38 -11.24
CA ALA A 9 -29.58 2.29 -11.82
C ALA A 9 -28.07 2.49 -11.66
N ALA A 10 -27.57 3.72 -11.80
CA ALA A 10 -26.16 4.06 -11.56
C ALA A 10 -25.74 3.79 -10.11
N LYS A 11 -26.52 4.26 -9.13
CA LYS A 11 -26.27 4.00 -7.70
C LYS A 11 -26.33 2.50 -7.35
N ALA A 12 -27.28 1.77 -7.95
CA ALA A 12 -27.39 0.33 -7.75
C ALA A 12 -26.21 -0.46 -8.34
N ARG A 13 -25.54 0.08 -9.38
CA ARG A 13 -24.32 -0.52 -9.94
C ARG A 13 -23.10 -0.33 -9.03
N GLU A 14 -22.99 0.81 -8.35
CA GLU A 14 -21.90 1.07 -7.39
C GLU A 14 -22.01 0.17 -6.15
N CYS A 15 -23.23 -0.22 -5.76
CA CYS A 15 -23.49 -1.16 -4.66
C CYS A 15 -23.93 -2.55 -5.19
N LEU A 16 -22.96 -3.36 -5.63
CA LEU A 16 -23.23 -4.73 -6.14
C LEU A 16 -24.05 -5.59 -5.16
N VAL A 17 -23.89 -5.36 -3.86
CA VAL A 17 -24.76 -5.90 -2.81
C VAL A 17 -25.55 -4.75 -2.17
N PRO A 18 -26.89 -4.79 -2.16
CA PRO A 18 -27.69 -3.75 -1.51
C PRO A 18 -27.32 -3.62 -0.02
N VAL A 19 -27.11 -2.40 0.45
CA VAL A 19 -26.70 -2.10 1.83
C VAL A 19 -27.61 -2.80 2.86
N LYS A 20 -28.93 -2.75 2.61
CA LYS A 20 -29.96 -3.36 3.48
C LYS A 20 -29.78 -4.87 3.68
N SER A 21 -29.26 -5.58 2.69
CA SER A 21 -29.10 -7.05 2.74
C SER A 21 -27.64 -7.48 2.89
N LYS A 22 -26.68 -6.55 3.00
CA LYS A 22 -25.24 -6.85 3.10
C LYS A 22 -24.93 -7.88 4.18
N ALA A 23 -25.51 -7.74 5.37
CA ALA A 23 -25.31 -8.67 6.48
C ALA A 23 -25.73 -10.11 6.14
N ALA A 24 -26.83 -10.29 5.40
CA ALA A 24 -27.29 -11.62 4.97
C ALA A 24 -26.34 -12.25 3.95
N TYR A 25 -25.81 -11.47 3.01
CA TYR A 25 -24.82 -11.95 2.03
C TYR A 25 -23.50 -12.32 2.71
N SER A 26 -23.02 -11.50 3.65
CA SER A 26 -21.83 -11.79 4.46
C SER A 26 -21.99 -13.08 5.25
N LYS A 27 -23.14 -13.26 5.92
CA LYS A 27 -23.39 -14.48 6.72
C LYS A 27 -23.38 -15.74 5.86
N VAL A 28 -24.03 -15.72 4.69
CA VAL A 28 -24.00 -16.86 3.76
C VAL A 28 -22.60 -17.18 3.27
N TYR A 29 -21.77 -16.16 3.05
CA TYR A 29 -20.38 -16.35 2.66
C TYR A 29 -19.52 -16.93 3.80
N GLU A 30 -19.73 -16.47 5.04
CA GLU A 30 -19.08 -17.04 6.23
C GLU A 30 -19.44 -18.51 6.42
N ASP A 31 -20.73 -18.85 6.31
CA ASP A 31 -21.21 -20.25 6.41
C ASP A 31 -20.53 -21.13 5.34
N PHE A 32 -20.33 -20.61 4.12
CA PHE A 32 -19.60 -21.30 3.06
C PHE A 32 -18.11 -21.47 3.36
N GLN A 33 -17.45 -20.45 3.90
CA GLN A 33 -16.03 -20.53 4.28
C GLN A 33 -15.81 -21.55 5.40
N GLU A 34 -16.72 -21.59 6.38
CA GLU A 34 -16.69 -22.58 7.45
C GLU A 34 -16.84 -24.00 6.89
N TRP A 35 -17.87 -24.24 6.08
CA TRP A 35 -18.07 -25.53 5.40
C TRP A 35 -16.83 -25.96 4.60
N ARG A 36 -16.16 -25.04 3.90
CA ARG A 36 -14.93 -25.33 3.17
C ARG A 36 -13.78 -25.76 4.08
N ARG A 37 -13.63 -25.14 5.27
CA ARG A 37 -12.62 -25.53 6.25
C ARG A 37 -12.91 -26.92 6.82
N GLU A 38 -14.16 -27.19 7.16
CA GLU A 38 -14.60 -28.50 7.68
C GLU A 38 -14.33 -29.62 6.68
N ASN A 39 -14.56 -29.36 5.38
CA ASN A 39 -14.36 -30.32 4.30
C ASN A 39 -12.96 -30.27 3.68
N SER A 40 -12.04 -29.46 4.21
CA SER A 40 -10.66 -29.30 3.70
C SER A 40 -10.58 -28.96 2.19
N VAL A 41 -11.53 -28.17 1.68
CA VAL A 41 -11.62 -27.83 0.26
C VAL A 41 -10.99 -26.47 -0.02
N ASN A 42 -9.97 -26.46 -0.88
CA ASN A 42 -9.27 -25.26 -1.34
C ASN A 42 -9.88 -24.70 -2.64
N GLY A 43 -9.82 -23.38 -2.81
CA GLY A 43 -10.36 -22.70 -3.98
C GLY A 43 -11.87 -22.46 -3.96
N VAL A 44 -12.37 -21.79 -5.01
CA VAL A 44 -13.79 -21.53 -5.22
C VAL A 44 -14.09 -21.71 -6.71
N ASP A 45 -14.59 -22.88 -7.08
CA ASP A 45 -15.04 -23.21 -8.43
C ASP A 45 -16.50 -23.69 -8.44
N GLU A 46 -17.04 -23.98 -9.63
CA GLU A 46 -18.44 -24.40 -9.76
C GLU A 46 -18.73 -25.73 -9.07
N ASN A 47 -17.79 -26.68 -9.08
CA ASN A 47 -17.98 -28.00 -8.45
C ASN A 47 -18.04 -27.86 -6.92
N ILE A 48 -17.19 -27.02 -6.35
CA ILE A 48 -17.18 -26.73 -4.90
C ILE A 48 -18.50 -26.06 -4.49
N LEU A 49 -19.05 -25.17 -5.31
CA LEU A 49 -20.34 -24.53 -5.04
C LEU A 49 -21.51 -25.50 -5.18
N LEU A 50 -21.46 -26.42 -6.15
CA LEU A 50 -22.49 -27.46 -6.31
C LEU A 50 -22.48 -28.43 -5.13
N ALA A 51 -21.31 -28.85 -4.64
CA ALA A 51 -21.20 -29.69 -3.45
C ALA A 51 -21.77 -28.98 -2.21
N PHE A 52 -21.45 -27.70 -2.01
CA PHE A 52 -22.04 -26.92 -0.92
C PHE A 52 -23.57 -26.76 -1.06
N PHE A 53 -24.05 -26.58 -2.30
CA PHE A 53 -25.49 -26.47 -2.56
C PHE A 53 -26.24 -27.76 -2.24
N GLU A 54 -25.68 -28.92 -2.60
CA GLU A 54 -26.24 -30.23 -2.26
C GLU A 54 -26.36 -30.39 -0.74
N ASP A 55 -25.31 -30.08 0.01
CA ASP A 55 -25.31 -30.12 1.47
C ASP A 55 -26.35 -29.18 2.11
N LEU A 56 -26.54 -27.99 1.53
CA LEU A 56 -27.58 -27.07 1.97
C LEU A 56 -28.99 -27.57 1.65
N SER A 57 -29.17 -28.31 0.55
CA SER A 57 -30.46 -28.84 0.12
C SER A 57 -31.05 -29.85 1.12
N HIS A 58 -30.19 -30.60 1.80
CA HIS A 58 -30.58 -31.51 2.88
C HIS A 58 -30.98 -30.77 4.17
N LYS A 59 -30.56 -29.51 4.33
CA LYS A 59 -30.77 -28.71 5.56
C LYS A 59 -31.90 -27.69 5.43
N TYR A 60 -32.18 -27.20 4.23
CA TYR A 60 -33.09 -26.08 4.00
C TYR A 60 -34.16 -26.38 2.98
N SER A 61 -35.36 -25.83 3.20
CA SER A 61 -36.43 -25.85 2.19
C SER A 61 -36.02 -25.09 0.92
N PRO A 62 -36.58 -25.42 -0.25
CA PRO A 62 -36.29 -24.72 -1.51
C PRO A 62 -36.42 -23.19 -1.40
N ASN A 63 -37.43 -22.70 -0.67
CA ASN A 63 -37.69 -21.27 -0.51
C ASN A 63 -36.61 -20.54 0.30
N THR A 64 -35.81 -21.25 1.08
CA THR A 64 -34.66 -20.72 1.83
C THR A 64 -33.33 -20.99 1.12
N LEU A 65 -33.25 -22.12 0.41
CA LEU A 65 -32.08 -22.60 -0.32
C LEU A 65 -31.72 -21.68 -1.50
N TRP A 66 -32.69 -21.37 -2.37
CA TRP A 66 -32.46 -20.54 -3.57
C TRP A 66 -31.96 -19.12 -3.26
N PRO A 67 -32.49 -18.41 -2.25
CA PRO A 67 -31.92 -17.15 -1.80
C PRO A 67 -30.45 -17.27 -1.37
N LYS A 68 -30.10 -18.28 -0.56
CA LYS A 68 -28.71 -18.49 -0.10
C LYS A 68 -27.77 -18.74 -1.27
N LEU A 69 -28.14 -19.61 -2.21
CA LEU A 69 -27.33 -19.86 -3.41
C LEU A 69 -27.15 -18.59 -4.26
N SER A 70 -28.23 -17.82 -4.45
CA SER A 70 -28.19 -16.57 -5.22
C SER A 70 -27.28 -15.53 -4.58
N MET A 71 -27.29 -15.43 -3.25
CA MET A 71 -26.38 -14.56 -2.50
C MET A 71 -24.93 -14.97 -2.71
N LEU A 72 -24.62 -16.26 -2.57
CA LEU A 72 -23.26 -16.78 -2.72
C LEU A 72 -22.71 -16.58 -4.14
N ARG A 73 -23.52 -16.87 -5.18
CA ARG A 73 -23.15 -16.61 -6.58
C ARG A 73 -22.84 -15.14 -6.82
N LYS A 74 -23.62 -14.23 -6.23
CA LYS A 74 -23.39 -12.79 -6.35
C LYS A 74 -22.10 -12.38 -5.64
N VAL A 75 -21.82 -12.90 -4.44
CA VAL A 75 -20.57 -12.64 -3.73
C VAL A 75 -19.37 -13.12 -4.56
N ARG A 76 -19.44 -14.30 -5.19
CA ARG A 76 -18.40 -14.78 -6.11
C ARG A 76 -18.15 -13.81 -7.27
N VAL A 77 -19.20 -13.33 -7.93
CA VAL A 77 -19.07 -12.34 -9.03
C VAL A 77 -18.44 -11.04 -8.52
N THR A 78 -18.82 -10.57 -7.32
CA THR A 78 -18.21 -9.37 -6.74
C THR A 78 -16.74 -9.56 -6.37
N VAL A 79 -16.36 -10.70 -5.79
CA VAL A 79 -14.98 -10.99 -5.39
C VAL A 79 -14.10 -11.15 -6.62
N LEU A 80 -14.56 -11.85 -7.67
CA LEU A 80 -13.82 -11.98 -8.92
C LEU A 80 -13.68 -10.64 -9.65
N ALA A 81 -14.72 -9.80 -9.65
CA ALA A 81 -14.63 -8.46 -10.22
C ALA A 81 -13.66 -7.56 -9.43
N ILE A 82 -13.67 -7.63 -8.09
CA ILE A 82 -12.71 -6.90 -7.25
C ILE A 82 -11.30 -7.44 -7.45
N LEU A 83 -11.10 -8.76 -7.49
CA LEU A 83 -9.78 -9.35 -7.76
C LEU A 83 -9.28 -9.02 -9.15
N ALA A 84 -10.15 -8.95 -10.17
CA ALA A 84 -9.78 -8.50 -11.50
C ALA A 84 -9.40 -7.01 -11.49
N VAL A 85 -10.18 -6.16 -10.81
CA VAL A 85 -9.86 -4.73 -10.64
C VAL A 85 -8.57 -4.53 -9.85
N VAL A 86 -8.33 -5.31 -8.79
CA VAL A 86 -7.12 -5.29 -7.98
C VAL A 86 -5.95 -5.87 -8.76
N ALA A 87 -6.13 -6.93 -9.56
CA ALA A 87 -5.08 -7.48 -10.41
C ALA A 87 -4.72 -6.51 -11.54
N THR A 88 -5.69 -5.82 -12.14
CA THR A 88 -5.42 -4.72 -13.09
C THR A 88 -4.81 -3.53 -12.38
N ALA A 89 -5.24 -3.19 -11.16
CA ALA A 89 -4.67 -2.12 -10.37
C ALA A 89 -3.21 -2.44 -10.01
N LEU A 90 -2.91 -3.64 -9.52
CA LEU A 90 -1.57 -4.13 -9.22
C LEU A 90 -0.71 -4.26 -10.49
N ALA A 91 -1.28 -4.69 -11.61
CA ALA A 91 -0.59 -4.69 -12.91
C ALA A 91 -0.35 -3.27 -13.45
N SER A 92 -1.16 -2.29 -13.05
CA SER A 92 -1.00 -0.86 -13.36
C SER A 92 -0.25 -0.08 -12.28
N VAL A 93 0.09 -0.69 -11.14
CA VAL A 93 0.98 -0.11 -10.11
C VAL A 93 2.41 -0.44 -10.52
N THR A 94 2.75 -0.06 -11.73
CA THR A 94 4.10 0.32 -12.09
C THR A 94 4.10 1.85 -12.01
N TRP A 95 4.59 2.41 -10.91
CA TRP A 95 4.86 3.86 -10.81
C TRP A 95 6.04 4.20 -11.73
N GLU A 96 5.85 4.11 -13.04
CA GLU A 96 6.89 4.42 -14.03
C GLU A 96 6.90 5.91 -14.42
N GLY A 97 5.97 6.72 -13.89
CA GLY A 97 5.79 8.13 -14.28
C GLY A 97 6.57 9.17 -13.46
N ASP A 98 6.38 9.23 -12.14
CA ASP A 98 6.69 10.48 -11.41
C ASP A 98 7.94 10.41 -10.52
N CYS A 99 8.99 9.73 -10.97
CA CYS A 99 10.24 9.73 -10.21
C CYS A 99 11.04 11.02 -10.41
N HIS A 100 10.97 11.92 -9.42
CA HIS A 100 11.67 13.19 -9.40
C HIS A 100 12.83 13.12 -8.41
N CYS A 101 14.05 13.25 -8.93
CA CYS A 101 15.25 13.38 -8.12
C CYS A 101 15.59 14.85 -7.90
N TRP A 102 16.31 15.15 -6.82
CA TRP A 102 16.81 16.50 -6.57
C TRP A 102 17.87 16.89 -7.61
N ASP A 103 18.15 18.19 -7.71
CA ASP A 103 19.28 18.68 -8.51
C ASP A 103 20.58 17.97 -8.10
N GLU A 104 21.40 17.59 -9.08
CA GLU A 104 22.62 16.76 -8.93
C GLU A 104 22.41 15.26 -8.65
N PHE A 105 21.17 14.77 -8.68
CA PHE A 105 20.83 13.34 -8.59
C PHE A 105 20.18 12.84 -9.88
N TYR A 106 20.56 11.65 -10.33
CA TYR A 106 19.95 11.00 -11.50
C TYR A 106 19.15 9.76 -11.11
N LYS A 107 18.09 9.51 -11.86
CA LYS A 107 17.22 8.34 -11.72
C LYS A 107 17.96 7.07 -12.17
N PHE A 108 17.90 6.02 -11.37
CA PHE A 108 18.31 4.68 -11.79
C PHE A 108 17.37 3.62 -11.20
N SER A 109 17.32 2.44 -11.82
CA SER A 109 16.44 1.33 -11.41
C SER A 109 17.23 0.08 -11.04
N LYS A 110 16.83 -0.59 -9.96
CA LYS A 110 17.34 -1.91 -9.59
C LYS A 110 16.17 -2.82 -9.23
N ASN A 111 16.03 -3.95 -9.91
CA ASN A 111 14.94 -4.92 -9.71
C ASN A 111 13.53 -4.29 -9.79
N GLY A 112 13.32 -3.34 -10.71
CA GLY A 112 12.03 -2.65 -10.87
C GLY A 112 11.74 -1.55 -9.83
N VAL A 113 12.66 -1.28 -8.90
CA VAL A 113 12.56 -0.17 -7.94
C VAL A 113 13.42 1.00 -8.41
N TYR A 114 12.87 2.22 -8.39
CA TYR A 114 13.60 3.44 -8.75
C TYR A 114 14.24 4.11 -7.54
N PHE A 115 15.41 4.70 -7.80
CA PHE A 115 16.23 5.39 -6.82
C PHE A 115 16.85 6.63 -7.44
N CYS A 116 17.28 7.55 -6.59
CA CYS A 116 18.01 8.76 -6.96
C CYS A 116 19.47 8.63 -6.52
N LYS A 117 20.41 8.67 -7.47
CA LYS A 117 21.85 8.58 -7.19
C LYS A 117 22.56 9.91 -7.43
N GLY A 118 23.35 10.35 -6.45
CA GLY A 118 24.12 11.59 -6.53
C GLY A 118 25.31 11.46 -7.47
N ILE A 119 25.52 12.45 -8.34
CA ILE A 119 26.60 12.47 -9.34
C ILE A 119 27.98 12.52 -8.65
N LYS A 120 28.11 13.31 -7.58
CA LYS A 120 29.37 13.55 -6.88
C LYS A 120 29.66 12.54 -5.77
N HIS A 121 28.63 12.11 -5.04
CA HIS A 121 28.81 11.43 -3.74
C HIS A 121 28.50 9.93 -3.77
N ASN A 122 28.07 9.38 -4.92
CA ASN A 122 27.60 7.99 -5.09
C ASN A 122 26.47 7.54 -4.13
N ARG A 123 25.90 8.46 -3.33
CA ARG A 123 24.80 8.19 -2.41
C ARG A 123 23.52 7.88 -3.17
N VAL A 124 22.74 6.99 -2.59
CA VAL A 124 21.50 6.46 -3.16
C VAL A 124 20.37 6.75 -2.19
N PHE A 125 19.35 7.47 -2.67
CA PHE A 125 18.11 7.72 -1.97
C PHE A 125 16.97 7.03 -2.68
N MET A 126 15.87 6.80 -1.96
CA MET A 126 14.66 6.33 -2.61
C MET A 126 14.15 7.39 -3.60
N CYS A 127 13.42 6.94 -4.61
CA CYS A 127 12.76 7.86 -5.51
C CYS A 127 11.70 8.70 -4.77
N ASN A 128 11.60 9.99 -5.09
CA ASN A 128 10.67 10.95 -4.45
C ASN A 128 10.88 11.13 -2.94
N ASP A 129 12.07 10.80 -2.46
CA ASP A 129 12.44 11.00 -1.07
C ASP A 129 12.55 12.50 -0.73
N VAL A 130 12.35 12.83 0.55
CA VAL A 130 12.44 14.22 1.02
C VAL A 130 13.90 14.60 1.21
N LYS A 131 14.33 15.69 0.57
CA LYS A 131 15.71 16.17 0.63
C LYS A 131 16.12 16.47 2.08
N PRO A 132 17.14 15.78 2.63
CA PRO A 132 17.62 16.09 3.97
C PRO A 132 18.31 17.45 3.98
N PRO A 133 18.40 18.11 5.15
CA PRO A 133 19.22 19.31 5.31
C PRO A 133 20.68 19.05 4.92
N ILE A 134 21.37 20.10 4.47
CA ILE A 134 22.81 20.07 4.20
C ILE A 134 23.55 20.45 5.47
N CYS A 135 24.58 19.68 5.86
CA CYS A 135 25.40 20.04 7.01
C CYS A 135 26.13 21.37 6.78
N LYS A 136 26.05 22.28 7.74
CA LYS A 136 26.85 23.51 7.74
C LYS A 136 27.79 23.48 8.92
N CYS A 137 29.08 23.35 8.65
CA CYS A 137 30.10 23.23 9.67
C CYS A 137 31.15 24.32 9.55
N GLU A 138 31.73 24.72 10.66
CA GLU A 138 32.81 25.69 10.72
C GLU A 138 34.15 24.98 10.91
N VAL A 139 35.11 25.30 10.05
CA VAL A 139 36.48 24.80 10.07
C VAL A 139 37.39 26.01 9.94
N ASP A 140 38.27 26.24 10.92
CA ASP A 140 39.20 27.37 10.95
C ASP A 140 38.54 28.75 10.74
N GLY A 141 37.33 28.94 11.30
CA GLY A 141 36.57 30.19 11.18
C GLY A 141 35.78 30.37 9.88
N HIS A 142 35.82 29.39 8.98
CA HIS A 142 35.06 29.40 7.73
C HIS A 142 33.92 28.38 7.75
N ILE A 143 32.73 28.81 7.32
CA ILE A 143 31.58 27.92 7.17
C ILE A 143 31.71 27.15 5.85
N ILE A 144 31.85 25.84 5.96
CA ILE A 144 31.77 24.88 4.87
C ILE A 144 30.40 24.18 4.88
N SER A 145 29.93 23.82 3.69
CA SER A 145 28.74 22.96 3.53
C SER A 145 29.20 21.57 3.14
N LEU A 146 28.82 20.56 3.91
CA LEU A 146 29.16 19.17 3.62
C LEU A 146 28.21 18.60 2.56
N ASP A 147 28.64 17.55 1.89
CA ASP A 147 27.83 16.90 0.86
C ASP A 147 26.60 16.19 1.45
N LEU A 148 25.54 16.06 0.63
CA LEU A 148 24.31 15.37 1.01
C LEU A 148 24.59 13.90 1.36
N GLY A 149 24.29 13.52 2.61
CA GLY A 149 24.52 12.17 3.14
C GLY A 149 25.82 12.00 3.92
N GLU A 150 26.57 13.07 4.20
CA GLU A 150 27.59 13.03 5.25
C GLU A 150 26.89 13.03 6.63
N THR A 151 26.96 11.88 7.30
CA THR A 151 26.25 11.58 8.55
C THR A 151 26.86 12.26 9.79
N ASN A 152 27.93 13.04 9.59
CA ASN A 152 28.70 13.63 10.68
C ASN A 152 28.03 14.87 11.32
N CYS A 153 26.87 15.32 10.83
CA CYS A 153 26.11 16.39 11.48
C CYS A 153 25.55 15.99 12.85
N LEU A 154 25.30 14.70 13.06
CA LEU A 154 24.75 14.15 14.30
C LEU A 154 25.80 13.45 15.17
N SER A 155 26.89 12.96 14.57
CA SER A 155 27.93 12.30 15.34
C SER A 155 28.58 13.33 16.26
N VAL A 156 28.34 13.17 17.56
CA VAL A 156 28.96 13.92 18.66
C VAL A 156 30.45 13.57 18.75
N VAL A 157 31.21 13.89 17.72
CA VAL A 157 32.66 14.01 17.84
C VAL A 157 32.97 15.49 17.87
N GLN A 158 32.46 16.15 18.91
CA GLN A 158 33.01 17.40 19.41
C GLN A 158 34.49 17.12 19.72
N GLY A 159 35.40 17.52 18.83
CA GLY A 159 36.82 17.67 19.18
C GLY A 159 37.86 16.91 18.36
N LEU A 160 37.51 16.04 17.41
CA LEU A 160 38.51 15.51 16.47
C LEU A 160 38.52 16.39 15.23
N ALA A 161 39.42 17.39 15.22
CA ALA A 161 39.75 18.32 14.11
C ALA A 161 38.96 19.64 13.99
N GLY A 162 38.35 20.17 15.06
CA GLY A 162 37.89 21.57 15.09
C GLY A 162 36.63 21.89 14.25
N VAL A 163 35.89 20.88 13.82
CA VAL A 163 34.69 21.03 12.99
C VAL A 163 33.45 21.23 13.87
N TRP A 164 32.78 22.39 13.76
CA TRP A 164 31.54 22.70 14.51
C TRP A 164 30.34 22.83 13.58
N CYS A 165 29.37 21.91 13.65
CA CYS A 165 28.18 21.95 12.80
C CYS A 165 27.02 22.69 13.46
N HIS A 166 26.51 23.72 12.77
CA HIS A 166 25.61 24.73 13.34
C HIS A 166 24.12 24.36 13.25
N ASN A 167 23.74 23.43 12.36
CA ASN A 167 22.35 23.17 12.01
C ASN A 167 21.78 21.85 12.55
N LYS A 168 22.25 21.41 13.72
CA LYS A 168 21.74 20.20 14.40
C LYS A 168 20.21 20.19 14.54
N LYS A 169 19.62 21.33 14.90
CA LYS A 169 18.16 21.48 15.06
C LYS A 169 17.37 21.19 13.78
N ASP A 170 17.94 21.49 12.61
CA ASP A 170 17.28 21.22 11.32
C ASP A 170 17.21 19.71 11.07
N PHE A 171 18.28 19.00 11.42
CA PHE A 171 18.33 17.54 11.35
C PHE A 171 17.42 16.88 12.39
N GLU A 172 17.41 17.33 13.63
CA GLU A 172 16.47 16.83 14.67
C GLU A 172 15.00 16.99 14.22
N LYS A 173 14.67 18.12 13.57
CA LYS A 173 13.35 18.34 12.98
C LYS A 173 13.07 17.41 11.79
N TYR A 174 14.06 17.20 10.92
CA TYR A 174 13.92 16.29 9.79
C TYR A 174 13.66 14.85 10.26
N PHE A 175 14.43 14.34 11.23
CA PHE A 175 14.26 12.98 11.76
C PHE A 175 12.99 12.80 12.61
N SER A 176 12.50 13.84 13.28
CA SER A 176 11.19 13.75 13.96
C SER A 176 10.02 13.62 13.00
N THR A 177 10.19 14.05 11.74
CA THR A 177 9.18 13.91 10.68
C THR A 177 9.43 12.72 9.74
N HIS A 178 10.66 12.21 9.72
CA HIS A 178 11.11 11.07 8.91
C HIS A 178 12.00 10.13 9.74
N PRO A 179 11.43 9.43 10.76
CA PRO A 179 12.19 8.60 11.69
C PRO A 179 12.90 7.41 11.02
N GLU A 180 12.40 6.95 9.87
CA GLU A 180 13.02 5.90 9.04
C GLU A 180 14.41 6.26 8.50
N HIS A 181 14.76 7.54 8.51
CA HIS A 181 16.08 8.03 8.05
C HIS A 181 17.06 8.25 9.20
N ASP A 182 16.64 8.10 10.46
CA ASP A 182 17.54 8.23 11.61
C ASP A 182 18.35 6.95 11.82
N ILE A 183 19.57 6.93 11.25
CA ILE A 183 20.52 5.84 11.41
C ILE A 183 21.25 5.85 12.78
N THR A 184 21.05 6.89 13.60
CA THR A 184 21.72 7.03 14.91
C THR A 184 21.01 6.30 16.04
N GLY A 185 19.92 5.59 15.72
CA GLY A 185 19.05 4.86 16.64
C GLY A 185 19.75 4.26 17.87
N THR A 186 19.72 5.02 18.96
CA THR A 186 19.51 4.48 20.30
C THR A 186 18.15 3.80 20.31
N TYR A 187 18.16 2.47 20.44
CA TYR A 187 17.08 1.77 21.14
C TYR A 187 17.12 2.14 22.63
#